data_AF-A0A382WTA7-F1
#
_entry.id   AF-A0A382WTA7-F1
#
_cell.length_a   1.000
_cell.length_b   1.000
_cell.length_c   1.000
_cell.angle_alpha   90.00
_cell.angle_beta   90.00
_cell.angle_gamma   90.00
#
_symmetry.space_group_name_H-M   'P 1'
#
loop_
_entity.id
_entity.type
_entity.pdbx_description
1 polymer ?
#
loop_
_entity_poly.entity_id
_entity_poly.type
_entity_poly.pdbx_seq_one_letter_code
_entity_poly.pdbx_strand_id
1 'polypeptide(L)'
;MKAAEFHYMQPKTVDEALGCLEQLGSDATILAGGQSLMASLNMRLSNPAVLIDINAIDELNGISVVEGRLRIGAMTRLAELEYSPLVSQHAPLITMVMPHIAHPAI
;
A
#
# COMPACT_ATOMS: atom_id res chain seq x y z
N MET A 1 10.36 9.80 -18.61
CA MET A 1 9.26 9.10 -19.31
C MET A 1 7.97 9.29 -18.51
N LYS A 2 6.80 9.15 -19.14
CA LYS A 2 5.48 9.35 -18.51
C LYS A 2 4.62 8.11 -18.74
N ALA A 3 3.82 7.75 -17.74
CA ALA A 3 2.81 6.71 -17.83
C ALA A 3 1.84 6.92 -19.00
N ALA A 4 1.25 5.82 -19.47
CA ALA A 4 0.06 5.87 -20.32
C ALA A 4 -1.11 6.52 -19.57
N GLU A 5 -2.14 6.93 -20.31
CA GLU A 5 -3.39 7.42 -19.71
C GLU A 5 -4.10 6.29 -18.96
N PHE A 6 -4.67 6.62 -17.81
CA PHE A 6 -5.46 5.71 -16.99
C PHE A 6 -6.56 6.50 -16.27
N HIS A 7 -7.66 5.84 -15.95
CA HIS A 7 -8.65 6.33 -15.02
C HIS A 7 -8.20 6.11 -13.57
N TYR A 8 -8.71 6.94 -12.67
CA TYR A 8 -8.36 6.90 -11.26
C TYR A 8 -9.63 6.79 -10.43
N MET A 9 -9.65 5.83 -9.51
CA MET A 9 -10.74 5.61 -8.55
C MET A 9 -10.15 5.60 -7.15
N GLN A 10 -10.86 6.16 -6.18
CA GLN A 10 -10.42 6.20 -4.78
C GLN A 10 -11.57 5.77 -3.85
N PRO A 11 -11.85 4.46 -3.78
CA PRO A 11 -12.83 3.91 -2.84
C PRO A 11 -12.50 4.27 -1.40
N LYS A 12 -13.51 4.28 -0.54
CA LYS A 12 -13.39 4.62 0.90
C LYS A 12 -13.48 3.41 1.81
N THR A 13 -13.84 2.24 1.27
CA THR A 13 -13.94 0.97 2.01
C THR A 13 -13.27 -0.16 1.25
N VAL A 14 -12.86 -1.22 1.96
CA VAL A 14 -12.37 -2.45 1.32
C VAL A 14 -13.43 -3.04 0.39
N ASP A 15 -14.70 -3.05 0.79
CA ASP A 15 -15.79 -3.61 -0.02
C ASP A 15 -15.95 -2.88 -1.36
N GLU A 16 -15.88 -1.54 -1.37
CA GLU A 16 -15.89 -0.76 -2.61
C GLU A 16 -14.69 -1.09 -3.49
N ALA A 17 -13.49 -1.20 -2.91
CA ALA A 17 -12.28 -1.55 -3.65
C ALA A 17 -12.37 -2.95 -4.26
N LEU A 18 -12.87 -3.93 -3.51
CA LEU A 18 -13.10 -5.30 -3.97
C LEU A 18 -14.15 -5.34 -5.08
N GLY A 19 -15.26 -4.60 -4.94
CA GLY A 19 -16.27 -4.50 -5.98
C GLY A 19 -15.73 -3.89 -7.28
N CYS A 20 -14.85 -2.89 -7.18
CA CYS A 20 -14.17 -2.33 -8.35
C CYS A 20 -13.24 -3.36 -9.02
N LEU A 21 -12.47 -4.12 -8.23
CA LEU A 21 -11.57 -5.16 -8.75
C LEU A 21 -12.34 -6.29 -9.42
N GLU A 22 -13.47 -6.71 -8.84
CA GLU A 22 -14.34 -7.73 -9.43
C GLU A 22 -14.94 -7.26 -10.77
N GLN A 23 -15.40 -6.01 -10.83
CA GLN A 23 -16.00 -5.45 -12.05
C GLN A 23 -14.99 -5.20 -13.17
N LEU A 24 -13.79 -4.73 -12.84
CA LEU A 24 -12.79 -4.30 -13.81
C LEU A 24 -11.78 -5.41 -14.16
N GLY A 25 -11.66 -6.44 -13.33
CA GLY A 25 -10.77 -7.57 -13.57
C GLY A 25 -9.32 -7.14 -13.82
N SER A 26 -8.72 -7.66 -14.90
CA SER A 26 -7.33 -7.40 -15.27
C SER A 26 -7.05 -5.96 -15.75
N ASP A 27 -8.10 -5.18 -16.02
CA ASP A 27 -7.93 -3.79 -16.49
C ASP A 27 -7.62 -2.82 -15.35
N ALA A 28 -7.85 -3.24 -14.10
CA ALA A 28 -7.56 -2.47 -12.90
C ALA A 28 -6.31 -2.96 -12.17
N THR A 29 -5.66 -2.04 -11.47
CA THR A 29 -4.58 -2.37 -10.52
C THR A 29 -4.67 -1.49 -9.28
N ILE A 30 -4.33 -2.06 -8.13
CA ILE A 30 -4.30 -1.36 -6.85
C ILE A 30 -3.12 -0.39 -6.80
N LEU A 31 -3.40 0.86 -6.44
CA LEU A 31 -2.40 1.86 -6.07
C LEU A 31 -2.34 1.98 -4.53
N ALA A 32 -1.26 1.44 -3.94
CA ALA A 32 -0.91 1.61 -2.54
C ALA A 32 0.05 2.81 -2.36
N GLY A 33 1.28 2.57 -1.86
CA GLY A 33 2.31 3.61 -1.75
C GLY A 33 2.92 4.08 -3.08
N GLY A 34 2.65 3.39 -4.20
CA GLY A 34 3.06 3.81 -5.54
C GLY A 34 4.55 3.64 -5.90
N GLN A 35 5.41 3.31 -4.93
CA GLN A 35 6.87 3.30 -5.11
C GLN A 35 7.37 2.30 -6.16
N SER A 36 6.72 1.14 -6.28
CA SER A 36 7.01 0.18 -7.35
C SER A 36 6.13 0.39 -8.59
N LEU A 37 4.81 0.59 -8.37
CA LEU A 37 3.84 0.68 -9.46
C LEU A 37 4.10 1.89 -10.36
N MET A 38 4.27 3.09 -9.79
CA MET A 38 4.43 4.31 -10.59
C MET A 38 5.70 4.29 -11.43
N ALA A 39 6.78 3.68 -10.92
CA ALA A 39 8.00 3.44 -11.70
C ALA A 39 7.71 2.51 -12.90
N SER A 40 7.00 1.39 -12.65
CA SER A 40 6.57 0.45 -13.70
C SER A 40 5.71 1.11 -14.78
N LEU A 41 4.75 1.97 -14.39
CA LEU A 41 3.89 2.71 -15.32
C LEU A 41 4.69 3.72 -16.15
N ASN A 42 5.58 4.48 -15.51
CA ASN A 42 6.42 5.46 -16.20
C ASN A 42 7.37 4.80 -17.21
N MET A 43 7.77 3.56 -16.97
CA MET A 43 8.57 2.74 -17.88
C MET A 43 7.73 1.91 -18.86
N ARG A 44 6.39 1.97 -18.79
CA ARG A 44 5.42 1.21 -19.59
C ARG A 44 5.56 -0.31 -19.50
N LEU A 45 6.08 -0.81 -18.38
CA LEU A 45 6.14 -2.25 -18.10
C LEU A 45 4.78 -2.82 -17.68
N SER A 46 3.88 -1.94 -17.23
CA SER A 46 2.47 -2.23 -16.98
C SER A 46 1.64 -1.03 -17.46
N ASN A 47 0.44 -1.29 -17.99
CA ASN A 47 -0.46 -0.28 -18.54
C ASN A 47 -1.94 -0.61 -18.19
N PRO A 48 -2.33 -0.58 -16.91
CA PRO A 48 -3.72 -0.76 -16.52
C PRO A 48 -4.57 0.40 -17.03
N ALA A 49 -5.83 0.13 -17.36
CA ALA A 49 -6.79 1.17 -17.72
C ALA A 49 -7.27 1.95 -16.50
N VAL A 50 -7.26 1.33 -15.31
CA VAL A 50 -7.74 1.94 -14.06
C VAL A 50 -6.77 1.71 -12.91
N LEU A 51 -6.48 2.77 -12.15
CA LEU A 51 -5.84 2.69 -10.85
C LEU A 51 -6.88 2.83 -9.74
N ILE A 52 -6.91 1.85 -8.83
CA ILE A 52 -7.76 1.85 -7.64
C ILE A 52 -6.87 2.22 -6.45
N ASP A 53 -6.95 3.48 -6.02
CA ASP A 53 -6.19 4.01 -4.91
C ASP A 53 -6.86 3.67 -3.57
N ILE A 54 -6.14 2.89 -2.76
CA ILE A 54 -6.60 2.42 -1.45
C ILE A 54 -6.06 3.25 -0.28
N ASN A 55 -5.40 4.39 -0.53
CA ASN A 55 -4.86 5.27 0.51
C ASN A 55 -5.96 5.92 1.38
N ALA A 56 -7.20 5.98 0.89
CA ALA A 56 -8.34 6.58 1.61
C ALA A 56 -9.15 5.55 2.43
N ILE A 57 -8.68 4.31 2.54
CA ILE A 57 -9.35 3.25 3.29
C ILE A 57 -8.71 3.15 4.68
N ASP A 58 -9.30 3.83 5.66
CA ASP A 58 -8.72 3.98 7.00
C ASP A 58 -8.50 2.65 7.72
N GLU A 59 -9.35 1.65 7.48
CA GLU A 59 -9.25 0.31 8.09
C GLU A 59 -7.99 -0.47 7.67
N LEU A 60 -7.36 -0.09 6.56
CA LEU A 60 -6.09 -0.67 6.09
C LEU A 60 -4.86 -0.01 6.72
N ASN A 61 -5.03 1.02 7.54
CA ASN A 61 -3.93 1.72 8.21
C ASN A 61 -3.73 1.25 9.66
N GLY A 62 -2.58 1.64 10.21
CA GLY A 62 -2.31 1.57 11.64
C GLY A 62 -1.68 0.27 12.13
N ILE A 63 -1.25 0.33 13.39
CA ILE A 63 -0.53 -0.74 14.07
C ILE A 63 -1.24 -0.96 15.41
N SER A 64 -1.56 -2.21 15.73
CA SER A 64 -2.30 -2.56 16.95
C SER A 64 -1.91 -3.95 17.45
N VAL A 65 -2.30 -4.27 18.68
CA VAL A 65 -2.20 -5.63 19.23
C VAL A 65 -3.60 -6.15 19.46
N VAL A 66 -3.94 -7.25 18.82
CA VAL A 66 -5.26 -7.89 18.91
C VAL A 66 -5.05 -9.32 19.38
N GLU A 67 -5.62 -9.67 20.53
CA GLU A 67 -5.49 -11.02 21.12
C GLU A 67 -4.01 -11.46 21.27
N GLY A 68 -3.14 -10.53 21.64
CA GLY A 68 -1.70 -10.78 21.81
C GLY A 68 -0.89 -10.86 20.51
N ARG A 69 -1.52 -10.65 19.34
CA ARG A 69 -0.84 -10.63 18.03
C ARG A 69 -0.69 -9.22 17.52
N LEU A 70 0.48 -8.91 16.96
CA LEU A 70 0.71 -7.66 16.25
C LEU A 70 -0.08 -7.67 14.94
N ARG A 71 -0.99 -6.71 14.77
CA ARG A 71 -1.71 -6.41 13.52
C ARG A 71 -1.11 -5.15 12.91
N ILE A 72 -0.66 -5.27 11.67
CA ILE A 72 -0.15 -4.18 10.85
C ILE A 72 -1.11 -4.02 9.66
N GLY A 73 -1.63 -2.81 9.46
CA GLY A 73 -2.44 -2.49 8.30
C GLY A 73 -1.61 -2.50 7.01
N ALA A 74 -2.19 -2.97 5.91
CA ALA A 74 -1.51 -3.05 4.62
C ALA A 74 -1.03 -1.68 4.08
N MET A 75 -1.65 -0.59 4.52
CA MET A 75 -1.31 0.79 4.15
C MET A 75 -0.43 1.51 5.18
N THR A 76 -0.01 0.83 6.26
CA THR A 76 0.96 1.40 7.22
C THR A 76 2.28 1.75 6.51
N ARG A 77 2.74 2.99 6.69
CA ARG A 77 3.98 3.48 6.08
C ARG A 77 5.20 2.80 6.69
N LEU A 78 6.25 2.61 5.89
CA LEU A 78 7.53 2.06 6.38
C LEU A 78 8.11 2.91 7.51
N ALA A 79 8.03 4.24 7.41
CA ALA A 79 8.45 5.15 8.47
C ALA A 79 7.65 4.95 9.78
N GLU A 80 6.34 4.65 9.70
CA GLU A 80 5.55 4.34 10.89
C GLU A 80 5.99 3.01 11.53
N LEU A 81 6.34 2.00 10.71
CA LEU A 81 6.88 0.73 11.20
C LEU A 81 8.25 0.89 11.86
N GLU A 82 9.13 1.70 11.27
CA GLU A 82 10.48 1.95 11.78
C GLU A 82 10.46 2.53 13.20
N TYR A 83 9.55 3.47 13.44
CA TYR A 83 9.50 4.20 14.72
C TYR A 83 8.44 3.67 15.70
N SER A 84 7.74 2.58 15.38
CA SER A 84 6.67 2.05 16.22
C SER A 84 7.19 1.28 17.44
N PRO A 85 6.82 1.69 18.67
CA PRO A 85 7.12 0.92 19.88
C PRO A 85 6.45 -0.46 19.90
N LEU A 86 5.24 -0.56 19.33
CA LEU A 86 4.53 -1.84 19.25
C LEU A 86 5.26 -2.83 18.33
N VAL A 87 5.79 -2.35 17.20
CA VAL A 87 6.56 -3.19 16.28
C VAL A 87 7.87 -3.61 16.93
N SER A 88 8.61 -2.70 17.55
CA SER A 88 9.89 -3.03 18.18
C SER A 88 9.72 -4.01 19.35
N GLN A 89 8.62 -3.92 20.10
CA GLN A 89 8.31 -4.83 21.20
C GLN A 89 7.87 -6.22 20.73
N HIS A 90 6.97 -6.30 19.74
CA HIS A 90 6.32 -7.56 19.34
C HIS A 90 6.99 -8.26 18.16
N ALA A 91 7.70 -7.51 17.31
CA ALA A 91 8.37 -8.01 16.11
C ALA A 91 9.66 -7.22 15.83
N PRO A 92 10.67 -7.28 16.72
CA PRO A 92 11.88 -6.46 16.64
C PRO A 92 12.66 -6.63 15.32
N LEU A 93 12.56 -7.79 14.66
CA LEU A 93 13.18 -8.02 13.35
C LEU A 93 12.67 -7.06 12.27
N ILE A 94 11.39 -6.67 12.34
CA ILE A 94 10.82 -5.69 11.41
C ILE A 94 11.51 -4.34 11.61
N THR A 95 11.59 -3.85 12.85
CA THR A 95 12.31 -2.59 13.14
C THR A 95 13.77 -2.64 12.72
N MET A 96 14.46 -3.76 12.95
CA MET A 96 15.87 -3.92 12.55
C MET A 96 16.08 -3.88 11.03
N VAL A 97 15.09 -4.32 10.24
CA VAL A 97 15.23 -4.34 8.76
C VAL A 97 14.83 -3.02 8.10
N MET A 98 14.01 -2.19 8.74
CA MET A 98 13.52 -0.92 8.14
C MET A 98 14.65 0.00 7.61
N PRO A 99 15.77 0.23 8.32
CA PRO A 99 16.87 1.07 7.80
C PRO A 99 17.54 0.55 6.53
N HIS A 100 17.29 -0.72 6.17
CA HIS A 100 17.82 -1.37 4.98
C HIS A 100 16.82 -1.42 3.82
N ILE A 101 15.61 -0.90 4.00
CA ILE A 101 14.58 -0.82 2.97
C ILE A 101 14.54 0.60 2.40
N ALA A 102 14.88 0.72 1.12
CA ALA A 102 14.74 1.96 0.36
C ALA A 102 15.46 3.17 1.00
N HIS A 103 14.80 4.31 1.14
CA HIS A 103 15.32 5.54 1.77
C HIS A 103 14.17 6.36 2.38
N PRO A 104 14.42 7.38 3.21
CA PRO A 104 13.38 8.05 4.02
C PRO A 104 12.19 8.71 3.30
N ALA A 105 12.23 8.87 1.97
CA ALA A 105 11.12 9.46 1.22
C ALA A 105 10.21 8.42 0.53
N ILE A 106 10.57 7.14 0.65
CA ILE A 106 9.83 5.97 0.14
C ILE A 106 9.02 5.39 1.30
#